data_AF-A0A534AQI4-F1
#
_entry.id   AF-A0A534AQI4-F1
#
_cell.length_a   1.000
_cell.length_b   1.000
_cell.length_c   1.000
_cell.angle_alpha   90.00
_cell.angle_beta   90.00
_cell.angle_gamma   90.00
#
_symmetry.space_group_name_H-M   'P 1'
#
loop_
_entity.id
_entity.type
_entity.pdbx_description
1 polymer ?
#
loop_
_entity_poly.entity_id
_entity_poly.type
_entity_poly.pdbx_seq_one_letter_code
_entity_poly.pdbx_strand_id
1 'polypeptide(L)'
;LTRRHLNPLYALWTGLVEAAQAAGKIKSMVPSYHLSLIIAGASYQYIASRMRMLEVYGIDVNTKELREQHASAVLDVLFCGMLASPAR
;
A
#
# COMPACT_ATOMS: atom_id res chain seq x y z
N LEU A 1 -20.28 -10.11 3.46
CA LEU A 1 -19.24 -9.66 2.51
C LEU A 1 -17.85 -9.66 3.13
N THR A 2 -17.60 -8.88 4.17
CA THR A 2 -16.28 -8.72 4.84
C THR A 2 -15.69 -10.04 5.35
N ARG A 3 -16.44 -10.80 6.18
CA ARG A 3 -15.95 -12.07 6.75
C ARG A 3 -15.71 -13.21 5.74
N ARG A 4 -16.43 -13.25 4.63
CA ARG A 4 -16.34 -14.35 3.64
C ARG A 4 -15.31 -14.08 2.55
N HIS A 5 -15.08 -12.82 2.20
CA HIS A 5 -14.24 -12.44 1.05
C HIS A 5 -12.99 -11.64 1.44
N LEU A 6 -13.04 -10.81 2.48
CA LEU A 6 -11.88 -10.00 2.90
C LEU A 6 -11.01 -10.70 3.94
N ASN A 7 -11.59 -11.55 4.80
CA ASN A 7 -10.80 -12.31 5.78
C ASN A 7 -9.72 -13.21 5.15
N PRO A 8 -9.97 -13.96 4.06
CA PRO A 8 -8.91 -14.76 3.43
C PRO A 8 -7.77 -13.89 2.87
N LEU A 9 -8.09 -12.72 2.32
CA LEU A 9 -7.09 -11.77 1.82
C LEU A 9 -6.27 -11.19 2.98
N TYR A 10 -6.90 -10.80 4.07
CA TYR A 10 -6.19 -10.33 5.27
C TYR A 10 -5.32 -11.43 5.89
N ALA A 11 -5.77 -12.68 5.89
CA ALA A 11 -4.95 -13.80 6.37
C ALA A 11 -3.70 -14.01 5.50
N LEU A 12 -3.84 -13.95 4.18
CA LEU A 12 -2.71 -14.07 3.25
C LEU A 12 -1.71 -12.91 3.43
N TRP A 13 -2.20 -11.68 3.51
CA TRP A 13 -1.37 -10.51 3.78
C TRP A 13 -0.67 -10.60 5.14
N THR A 14 -1.40 -11.01 6.17
CA THR A 14 -0.86 -11.19 7.52
C THR A 14 0.27 -12.20 7.52
N GLY A 15 0.09 -13.38 6.91
CA GLY A 15 1.13 -14.41 6.83
C GLY A 15 2.40 -13.95 6.10
N LEU A 16 2.26 -13.19 5.00
CA LEU A 16 3.43 -12.65 4.27
C LEU A 16 4.20 -11.62 5.09
N VAL A 17 3.49 -10.72 5.76
CA VAL A 17 4.09 -9.67 6.59
C VAL A 17 4.77 -10.27 7.82
N GLU A 18 4.11 -11.21 8.51
CA GLU A 18 4.67 -11.91 9.67
C GLU A 18 5.93 -12.70 9.29
N ALA A 19 5.95 -13.38 8.13
CA ALA A 19 7.14 -14.08 7.64
C ALA A 19 8.31 -13.12 7.36
N ALA A 20 8.02 -11.94 6.78
CA ALA A 20 9.04 -10.92 6.53
C ALA A 20 9.56 -10.27 7.82
N GLN A 21 8.71 -10.09 8.83
CA GLN A 21 9.09 -9.64 10.18
C GLN A 21 9.98 -10.69 10.87
N ALA A 22 9.60 -11.97 10.81
CA ALA A 22 10.37 -13.07 11.40
C ALA A 22 11.76 -13.22 10.75
N ALA A 23 11.88 -12.92 9.46
CA ALA A 23 13.14 -12.88 8.72
C ALA A 23 13.96 -11.59 8.95
N GLY A 24 13.48 -10.66 9.78
CA GLY A 24 14.14 -9.38 10.07
C GLY A 24 14.23 -8.43 8.87
N LYS A 25 13.42 -8.65 7.82
CA LYS A 25 13.45 -7.84 6.58
C LYS A 25 12.65 -6.55 6.72
N ILE A 26 11.60 -6.57 7.52
CA ILE A 26 10.77 -5.41 7.82
C ILE A 26 10.56 -5.27 9.32
N LYS A 27 10.35 -4.03 9.78
CA LYS A 27 10.06 -3.69 11.17
C LYS A 27 8.80 -4.38 11.65
N SER A 28 8.71 -4.59 12.96
CA SER A 28 7.49 -5.11 13.54
C SER A 28 6.33 -4.14 13.37
N MET A 29 5.22 -4.61 12.82
CA MET A 29 3.96 -3.89 12.64
C MET A 29 2.83 -4.76 13.16
N VAL A 30 1.96 -4.18 14.00
CA VAL A 30 0.81 -4.89 14.58
C VAL A 30 -0.42 -3.97 14.53
N PRO A 31 -1.57 -4.44 14.03
CA PRO A 31 -1.77 -5.70 13.32
C PRO A 31 -1.17 -5.71 11.90
N SER A 32 -0.65 -6.86 11.46
CA SER A 32 0.06 -7.00 10.17
C SER A 32 -0.82 -6.71 8.93
N TYR A 33 -2.14 -6.85 9.05
CA TYR A 33 -3.07 -6.50 7.97
C TYR A 33 -3.14 -4.98 7.68
N HIS A 34 -2.64 -4.11 8.57
CA HIS A 34 -2.59 -2.66 8.32
C HIS A 34 -1.84 -2.32 7.03
N LEU A 35 -0.86 -3.14 6.62
CA LEU A 35 -0.17 -2.95 5.35
C LEU A 35 -1.13 -2.94 4.16
N SER A 36 -2.04 -3.91 4.14
CA SER A 36 -3.05 -4.05 3.07
C SER A 36 -4.01 -2.87 3.06
N LEU A 37 -4.36 -2.33 4.23
CA LEU A 37 -5.23 -1.15 4.36
C LEU A 37 -4.54 0.11 3.86
N ILE A 38 -3.25 0.29 4.16
CA ILE A 38 -2.47 1.44 3.69
C ILE A 38 -2.39 1.43 2.15
N ILE A 39 -2.05 0.28 1.56
CA ILE A 39 -1.97 0.14 0.10
C ILE A 39 -3.36 0.38 -0.55
N ALA A 40 -4.41 -0.21 0.01
CA ALA A 40 -5.78 -0.02 -0.49
C ALA A 40 -6.22 1.45 -0.38
N GLY A 41 -5.93 2.11 0.74
CA GLY A 41 -6.24 3.53 0.96
C GLY A 41 -5.51 4.44 -0.04
N ALA A 42 -4.21 4.23 -0.25
CA ALA A 42 -3.43 4.98 -1.23
C ALA A 42 -3.94 4.79 -2.66
N SER A 43 -4.36 3.57 -3.01
CA SER A 43 -4.93 3.26 -4.32
C SER A 43 -6.31 3.89 -4.51
N TYR A 44 -7.17 3.80 -3.49
CA TYR A 44 -8.50 4.40 -3.50
C TYR A 44 -8.43 5.91 -3.64
N GLN A 45 -7.59 6.57 -2.83
CA GLN A 45 -7.48 8.03 -2.82
C GLN A 45 -7.01 8.57 -4.18
N TYR A 46 -6.08 7.86 -4.84
CA TYR A 46 -5.61 8.22 -6.18
C TYR A 46 -6.74 8.27 -7.21
N ILE A 47 -7.54 7.20 -7.27
CA ILE A 47 -8.67 7.11 -8.21
C ILE A 47 -9.78 8.09 -7.83
N ALA A 48 -10.12 8.18 -6.54
CA ALA A 48 -11.16 9.07 -6.03
C ALA A 48 -10.84 10.55 -6.30
N SER A 49 -9.55 10.92 -6.34
CA SER A 49 -9.12 12.29 -6.61
C SER A 49 -9.13 12.64 -8.10
N ARG A 50 -9.33 11.67 -9.02
CA ARG A 50 -9.20 11.87 -10.47
C ARG A 50 -10.06 13.01 -11.00
N MET A 51 -11.34 13.04 -10.67
CA MET A 51 -12.25 14.08 -11.17
C MET A 51 -11.82 15.47 -10.71
N ARG A 52 -11.42 15.60 -9.44
CA ARG A 52 -10.91 16.87 -8.90
C ARG A 52 -9.61 17.30 -9.58
N MET A 53 -8.70 16.36 -9.85
CA MET A 53 -7.45 16.66 -10.56
C MET A 53 -7.71 17.13 -11.99
N LEU A 54 -8.67 16.51 -12.66
CA LEU A 54 -9.05 16.87 -14.02
C LEU A 54 -9.76 18.24 -14.07
N GLU A 55 -10.70 18.50 -13.16
CA GLU A 55 -11.49 19.73 -13.14
C GLU A 55 -10.67 20.96 -12.71
N VAL A 56 -9.81 20.82 -11.70
CA VAL A 56 -9.07 21.95 -11.13
C VAL A 56 -7.76 22.21 -11.87
N TYR A 57 -7.07 21.15 -12.31
CA TYR A 57 -5.73 21.26 -12.87
C TYR A 57 -5.64 20.81 -14.34
N GLY A 58 -6.72 20.28 -14.93
CA GLY A 58 -6.68 19.76 -16.30
C GLY A 58 -5.87 18.47 -16.47
N ILE A 59 -5.54 17.78 -15.37
CA ILE A 59 -4.66 16.60 -15.38
C ILE A 59 -5.49 15.32 -15.22
N ASP A 60 -5.48 14.43 -16.22
CA ASP A 60 -5.98 13.07 -16.06
C ASP A 60 -4.93 12.17 -15.42
N VAL A 61 -5.05 11.93 -14.12
CA VAL A 61 -4.17 11.02 -13.38
C VAL A 61 -4.35 9.54 -13.78
N ASN A 62 -5.35 9.18 -14.60
CA ASN A 62 -5.57 7.80 -15.01
C ASN A 62 -4.84 7.41 -16.31
N THR A 63 -3.70 8.04 -16.61
CA THR A 63 -2.79 7.54 -17.66
C THR A 63 -1.97 6.36 -17.14
N LYS A 64 -1.43 5.55 -18.06
CA LYS A 64 -0.55 4.43 -17.69
C LYS A 64 0.67 4.91 -16.90
N GLU A 65 1.34 5.93 -17.41
CA GLU A 65 2.55 6.49 -16.83
C GLU A 65 2.33 7.01 -15.40
N LEU A 66 1.29 7.81 -15.17
CA LEU A 66 1.02 8.37 -13.85
C LEU A 66 0.61 7.28 -12.83
N ARG A 67 -0.11 6.25 -13.27
CA ARG A 67 -0.41 5.09 -12.42
C ARG A 67 0.84 4.34 -11.99
N GLU A 68 1.79 4.14 -12.90
CA GLU A 68 3.06 3.47 -12.61
C GLU A 68 3.90 4.33 -11.64
N GLN A 69 3.98 5.65 -11.87
CA GLN A 69 4.65 6.57 -10.96
C GLN A 69 4.03 6.58 -9.56
N HIS A 70 2.69 6.59 -9.45
CA HIS A 70 2.00 6.51 -8.16
C HIS A 70 2.28 5.18 -7.46
N ALA A 71 2.22 4.06 -8.18
CA ALA A 71 2.52 2.75 -7.61
C ALA A 71 3.94 2.70 -7.05
N SER A 72 4.93 3.17 -7.81
CA SER A 72 6.32 3.27 -7.34
C SER A 72 6.45 4.16 -6.11
N ALA A 73 5.87 5.36 -6.14
CA ALA A 73 5.93 6.29 -5.00
C ALA A 73 5.30 5.72 -3.73
N VAL A 74 4.17 5.01 -3.84
CA VAL A 74 3.53 4.33 -2.70
C VAL A 74 4.44 3.26 -2.13
N LEU A 75 5.06 2.43 -2.98
CA LEU A 75 5.98 1.39 -2.53
C LEU A 75 7.22 1.99 -1.86
N ASP A 76 7.79 3.04 -2.42
CA ASP A 76 8.97 3.71 -1.87
C ASP A 76 8.69 4.31 -0.49
N VAL A 77 7.60 5.05 -0.34
CA VAL A 77 7.19 5.62 0.97
C VAL A 77 6.96 4.51 1.99
N LEU A 78 6.27 3.45 1.58
CA LEU A 78 5.94 2.32 2.45
C LEU A 78 7.19 1.58 2.91
N PHE A 79 8.06 1.18 1.99
CA PHE A 79 9.28 0.45 2.32
C PHE A 79 10.32 1.32 3.02
N CYS A 80 10.42 2.62 2.71
CA CYS A 80 11.26 3.54 3.47
C CYS A 80 10.87 3.53 4.97
N GLY A 81 9.57 3.52 5.27
CA GLY A 81 9.08 3.42 6.65
C GLY A 81 9.31 2.03 7.29
N MET A 82 9.18 0.96 6.49
CA MET A 82 9.13 -0.42 6.99
C MET A 82 10.46 -1.17 7.01
N LEU A 83 11.43 -0.82 6.16
CA LEU A 83 12.70 -1.54 6.13
C LEU A 83 13.38 -1.40 7.49
N ALA A 84 13.77 -2.54 8.07
CA ALA A 84 14.58 -2.54 9.27
C ALA A 84 15.88 -1.80 8.93
N SER A 85 16.27 -0.82 9.76
CA SER A 85 17.53 -0.09 9.53
C SER A 85 18.65 -1.12 9.40
N PRO A 86 19.60 -0.96 8.45
CA PRO A 86 20.76 -1.85 8.41
C PRO A 86 21.40 -1.80 9.81
N ALA A 87 21.56 -2.97 10.42
CA ALA A 87 22.22 -3.09 11.71
C ALA A 87 23.56 -2.32 11.62
N ARG A 88 23.69 -1.27 12.44
CA ARG A 88 24.97 -0.61 12.67
C ARG A 88 25.81 -1.50 13.57
#